data_AF-A0A350XHG8-F1
#
_entry.id   AF-A0A350XHG8-F1
#
_cell.length_a   1.000
_cell.length_b   1.000
_cell.length_c   1.000
_cell.angle_alpha   90.00
_cell.angle_beta   90.00
_cell.angle_gamma   90.00
#
_symmetry.space_group_name_H-M   'P 1'
#
loop_
_entity.id
_entity.type
_entity.pdbx_description
1 polymer ?
#
loop_
_entity_poly.entity_id
_entity_poly.type
_entity_poly.pdbx_seq_one_letter_code
_entity_poly.pdbx_strand_id
1 'polypeptide(L)'
;MQNLHPVKSSDLKPSSPKAFSLATPIKYLSLMLLGAGVTFAGSYFTSMRSPGDLSGSQLAQAPLPSPVNSSPIRLPGAANTNFITNVVDKVGPAVVTINSSRTVSNPMDEEFEEDPFFRQFFGSQMPQRPRRQVESGTGSG
;
A
#
# COMPACT_ATOMS: atom_id res chain seq x y z
N MET A 1 46.57 32.80 80.03
CA MET A 1 45.77 33.64 79.10
C MET A 1 46.76 34.10 78.02
N GLN A 2 46.73 33.75 76.74
CA GLN A 2 45.64 33.42 75.80
C GLN A 2 46.24 32.50 74.69
N ASN A 3 45.72 31.27 74.57
CA ASN A 3 44.97 30.72 73.43
C ASN A 3 45.74 30.54 72.10
N LEU A 4 46.01 29.26 71.79
CA LEU A 4 46.41 28.76 70.48
C LEU A 4 45.23 28.89 69.49
N HIS A 5 45.51 29.38 68.29
CA HIS A 5 44.62 29.21 67.12
C HIS A 5 45.25 28.18 66.17
N PRO A 6 44.52 27.13 65.74
CA PRO A 6 45.02 26.20 64.74
C PRO A 6 44.88 26.76 63.33
N VAL A 7 45.93 26.57 62.52
CA VAL A 7 45.96 26.91 61.10
C VAL A 7 45.08 25.91 60.33
N LYS A 8 44.12 26.46 59.58
CA LYS A 8 43.12 25.73 58.78
C LYS A 8 43.79 25.13 57.55
N SER A 9 43.83 23.81 57.46
CA SER A 9 44.21 23.07 56.26
C SER A 9 43.17 23.28 55.16
N SER A 10 43.56 23.94 54.08
CA SER A 10 42.76 24.08 52.86
C SER A 10 42.75 22.75 52.10
N ASP A 11 41.60 22.09 52.11
CA ASP A 11 41.29 20.89 51.33
C ASP A 11 41.63 21.05 49.84
N LEU A 12 42.51 20.18 49.35
CA LEU A 12 42.69 19.90 47.92
C LEU A 12 41.52 19.05 47.45
N LYS A 13 40.61 19.65 46.68
CA LYS A 13 39.48 18.97 46.03
C LYS A 13 39.98 18.19 44.81
N PRO A 14 39.90 16.85 44.76
CA PRO A 14 40.26 16.11 43.55
C PRO A 14 39.17 16.29 42.49
N SER A 15 39.59 16.63 41.27
CA SER A 15 38.72 16.67 40.09
C SER A 15 38.39 15.25 39.64
N SER A 16 37.11 14.87 39.63
CA SER A 16 36.66 13.58 39.09
C SER A 16 36.51 13.65 37.55
N PRO A 17 36.99 12.63 36.80
CA PRO A 17 36.73 12.56 35.36
C PRO A 17 35.28 12.13 35.12
N LYS A 18 34.57 12.86 34.25
CA LYS A 18 33.22 12.46 33.79
C LYS A 18 33.35 11.18 32.94
N ALA A 19 32.84 10.07 33.46
CA ALA A 19 32.69 8.84 32.71
C ALA A 19 31.66 9.03 31.58
N PHE A 20 32.05 8.71 30.36
CA PHE A 20 31.21 8.77 29.17
C PHE A 20 30.08 7.73 29.30
N SER A 21 28.82 8.18 29.47
CA SER A 21 27.69 7.29 29.70
C SER A 21 27.29 6.57 28.41
N LEU A 22 27.82 5.38 28.22
CA LEU A 22 27.59 4.46 27.09
C LEU A 22 26.21 3.76 27.14
N ALA A 23 25.17 4.40 27.70
CA ALA A 23 23.87 3.77 27.96
C ALA A 23 22.84 3.95 26.83
N THR A 24 23.12 4.84 25.88
CA THR A 24 22.21 5.15 24.75
C THR A 24 22.19 4.11 23.59
N PRO A 25 23.27 3.39 23.24
CA PRO A 25 23.25 2.50 22.06
C PRO A 25 22.40 1.23 22.29
N ILE A 26 22.17 0.84 23.54
CA ILE A 26 21.43 -0.37 23.90
C ILE A 26 19.98 -0.33 23.41
N LYS A 27 19.35 0.85 23.41
CA LYS A 27 17.95 1.03 22.98
C LYS A 27 17.77 0.83 21.48
N TYR A 28 18.71 1.32 20.67
CA TYR A 28 18.67 1.14 19.22
C TYR A 28 19.08 -0.27 18.82
N LEU A 29 20.05 -0.84 19.53
CA LEU A 29 20.51 -2.20 19.29
C LEU A 29 19.39 -3.22 19.55
N SER A 30 18.59 -3.07 20.62
CA SER A 30 17.46 -3.97 20.87
C SER A 30 16.37 -3.86 19.79
N LEU A 31 16.06 -2.64 19.33
CA LEU A 31 15.12 -2.43 18.23
C LEU A 31 15.61 -3.06 16.93
N MET A 32 16.90 -2.94 16.63
CA MET A 32 17.48 -3.53 15.42
C MET A 32 17.53 -5.05 15.49
N LEU A 33 17.87 -5.63 16.65
CA LEU A 33 17.82 -7.09 16.87
C LEU A 33 16.39 -7.62 16.74
N LEU A 34 15.40 -6.90 17.27
CA LEU A 34 14.00 -7.30 17.20
C LEU A 34 13.49 -7.28 15.75
N GLY A 35 13.77 -6.20 15.01
CA GLY A 35 13.40 -6.10 13.60
C GLY A 35 14.04 -7.19 12.74
N ALA A 36 15.36 -7.38 12.86
CA ALA A 36 16.09 -8.40 12.11
C ALA A 36 15.62 -9.83 12.46
N GLY A 37 15.34 -10.09 13.74
CA GLY A 37 14.85 -11.39 14.20
C GLY A 37 13.48 -11.76 13.62
N VAL A 38 12.53 -10.82 13.57
CA VAL A 38 11.18 -11.06 13.01
C VAL A 38 11.25 -11.33 11.51
N THR A 39 12.04 -10.57 10.74
CA THR A 39 12.19 -10.78 9.29
C THR A 39 12.83 -12.13 8.99
N PHE A 40 13.90 -12.50 9.69
CA PHE A 40 14.62 -13.75 9.46
C PHE A 40 13.75 -14.96 9.83
N ALA A 41 13.08 -14.95 10.99
CA ALA A 41 12.18 -16.01 11.43
C ALA A 41 10.95 -16.15 10.51
N GLY A 42 10.36 -15.03 10.08
CA GLY A 42 9.26 -15.02 9.12
C GLY A 42 9.66 -15.63 7.76
N SER A 43 10.83 -15.28 7.24
CA SER A 43 11.35 -15.84 5.99
C SER A 43 11.63 -17.35 6.09
N TYR A 44 12.15 -17.82 7.23
CA TYR A 44 12.44 -19.23 7.43
C TYR A 44 11.15 -20.06 7.55
N PHE A 45 10.14 -19.55 8.26
CA PHE A 45 8.86 -20.22 8.42
C PHE A 45 8.06 -20.30 7.11
N THR A 46 8.09 -19.25 6.29
CA THR A 46 7.46 -19.29 4.96
C THR A 46 8.23 -20.14 3.96
N SER A 47 9.54 -20.34 4.13
CA SER A 47 10.33 -21.19 3.24
C SER A 47 10.22 -22.68 3.60
N MET A 48 9.88 -23.01 4.85
CA MET A 48 9.55 -24.39 5.27
C MET A 48 8.13 -24.82 4.92
N ARG A 49 7.21 -23.86 4.72
CA ARG A 49 5.98 -24.12 4.00
C ARG A 49 6.32 -24.10 2.51
N SER A 50 6.52 -25.28 1.92
CA SER A 50 6.73 -25.43 0.48
C SER A 50 5.80 -24.49 -0.30
N PRO A 51 6.31 -23.59 -1.16
CA PRO A 51 5.48 -22.88 -2.12
C PRO A 51 5.09 -23.85 -3.24
N GLY A 52 4.21 -24.79 -2.93
CA GLY A 52 3.55 -25.69 -3.87
C GLY A 52 2.12 -25.89 -3.34
N ASP A 53 1.04 -25.59 -4.05
CA ASP A 53 0.85 -25.44 -5.48
C ASP A 53 -0.21 -24.36 -5.73
N LEU A 54 0.18 -23.27 -6.40
CA LEU A 54 -0.73 -22.53 -7.29
C LEU A 54 -0.54 -22.99 -8.75
N SER A 55 0.22 -24.07 -8.94
CA SER A 55 0.51 -24.67 -10.23
C SER A 55 -0.68 -25.50 -10.70
N GLY A 56 -1.44 -24.90 -11.60
CA GLY A 56 -2.15 -25.59 -12.66
C GLY A 56 -3.13 -26.67 -12.21
N SER A 57 -4.41 -26.32 -12.20
CA SER A 57 -5.49 -27.29 -12.38
C SER A 57 -5.13 -28.25 -13.53
N GLN A 58 -4.66 -29.45 -13.18
CA GLN A 58 -4.56 -30.55 -14.13
C GLN A 58 -5.99 -30.92 -14.50
N LEU A 59 -6.41 -30.39 -15.65
CA LEU A 59 -7.67 -30.76 -16.27
C LEU A 59 -7.56 -32.24 -16.64
N ALA A 60 -8.35 -33.07 -15.96
CA ALA A 60 -8.54 -34.47 -16.33
C ALA A 60 -8.81 -34.53 -17.84
N GLN A 61 -7.95 -35.25 -18.56
CA GLN A 61 -8.07 -35.41 -20.00
C GLN A 61 -9.26 -36.33 -20.27
N ALA A 62 -10.42 -35.73 -20.56
CA ALA A 62 -11.62 -36.45 -20.97
C ALA A 62 -11.34 -37.22 -22.27
N PRO A 63 -11.94 -38.41 -22.47
CA PRO A 63 -11.80 -39.19 -23.70
C PRO A 63 -12.02 -38.32 -24.94
N LEU A 64 -11.10 -38.42 -25.91
CA LEU A 64 -11.21 -37.65 -27.16
C LEU A 64 -12.54 -37.98 -27.84
N PRO A 65 -13.40 -36.99 -28.11
CA PRO A 65 -14.58 -37.23 -28.94
C PRO A 65 -14.11 -37.65 -30.33
N SER A 66 -14.77 -38.66 -30.89
CA SER A 66 -14.64 -39.08 -32.29
C SER A 66 -14.58 -37.86 -33.21
N PRO A 67 -13.83 -37.89 -34.33
CA PRO A 67 -13.73 -36.74 -35.22
C PRO A 67 -15.14 -36.35 -35.67
N VAL A 68 -15.69 -35.32 -35.03
CA VAL A 68 -16.85 -34.60 -35.52
C VAL A 68 -16.41 -34.10 -36.87
N ASN A 69 -17.17 -34.42 -37.91
CA ASN A 69 -17.05 -33.76 -39.20
C ASN A 69 -17.23 -32.26 -38.96
N SER A 70 -16.11 -31.59 -38.66
CA SER A 70 -15.99 -30.14 -38.59
C SER A 70 -16.01 -29.66 -40.02
N SER A 71 -17.21 -29.69 -40.59
CA SER A 71 -17.59 -28.71 -41.59
C SER A 71 -17.12 -27.38 -41.02
N PRO A 72 -16.16 -26.68 -41.65
CA PRO A 72 -15.69 -25.42 -41.10
C PRO A 72 -16.93 -24.57 -40.89
N ILE A 73 -17.18 -24.13 -39.66
CA ILE A 73 -18.23 -23.16 -39.39
C ILE A 73 -17.88 -21.98 -40.28
N ARG A 74 -18.61 -21.87 -41.39
CA ARG A 74 -18.55 -20.72 -42.28
C ARG A 74 -19.23 -19.63 -41.49
N LEU A 75 -18.47 -18.94 -40.64
CA LEU A 75 -18.89 -17.64 -40.14
C LEU A 75 -19.30 -16.83 -41.38
N PRO A 76 -20.49 -16.22 -41.43
CA PRO A 76 -20.90 -15.36 -42.53
C PRO A 76 -19.90 -14.20 -42.65
N GLY A 77 -18.82 -14.38 -43.42
CA GLY A 77 -17.64 -13.53 -43.27
C GLY A 77 -16.29 -14.17 -43.57
N ALA A 78 -16.11 -15.47 -43.36
CA ALA A 78 -14.79 -16.12 -43.44
C ALA A 78 -14.16 -16.13 -44.85
N ALA A 79 -14.93 -15.81 -45.89
CA ALA A 79 -14.43 -15.63 -47.26
C ALA A 79 -14.17 -14.16 -47.64
N ASN A 80 -14.50 -13.23 -46.75
CA ASN A 80 -14.48 -11.79 -47.02
C ASN A 80 -13.41 -11.13 -46.12
N THR A 81 -12.29 -10.71 -46.69
CA THR A 81 -11.23 -9.97 -45.98
C THR A 81 -11.76 -8.72 -45.25
N ASN A 82 -12.91 -8.20 -45.69
CA ASN A 82 -13.61 -7.03 -45.14
C ASN A 82 -14.75 -7.39 -44.16
N PHE A 83 -14.68 -8.54 -43.49
CA PHE A 83 -15.71 -8.93 -42.51
C PHE A 83 -15.78 -7.95 -41.33
N ILE A 84 -14.63 -7.49 -40.83
CA ILE A 84 -14.57 -6.58 -39.67
C ILE A 84 -15.25 -5.25 -39.97
N THR A 85 -15.06 -4.68 -41.16
CA THR A 85 -15.72 -3.42 -41.55
C THR A 85 -17.24 -3.59 -41.63
N ASN A 86 -17.72 -4.68 -42.23
CA ASN A 86 -19.16 -4.97 -42.30
C ASN A 86 -19.80 -5.17 -40.91
N VAL A 87 -19.04 -5.71 -39.94
CA VAL A 87 -19.52 -5.82 -38.56
C VAL A 87 -19.53 -4.45 -37.90
N VAL A 88 -18.48 -3.65 -38.04
CA VAL A 88 -18.40 -2.29 -37.49
C VAL A 88 -19.50 -1.39 -38.07
N ASP A 89 -19.80 -1.46 -39.36
CA ASP A 89 -20.88 -0.67 -39.96
C ASP A 89 -22.26 -1.04 -39.40
N LYS A 90 -22.43 -2.31 -39.01
CA LYS A 90 -23.68 -2.82 -38.42
C LYS A 90 -23.81 -2.51 -36.92
N VAL A 91 -22.72 -2.62 -36.17
CA VAL A 91 -22.75 -2.50 -34.69
C VAL A 91 -22.27 -1.14 -34.18
N GLY A 92 -21.52 -0.39 -34.98
CA GLY A 92 -20.96 0.92 -34.63
C GLY A 92 -22.03 1.93 -34.20
N PRO A 93 -23.16 2.07 -34.91
CA PRO A 93 -24.24 2.96 -34.48
C PRO A 93 -24.92 2.55 -33.17
N ALA A 94 -24.77 1.29 -32.73
CA ALA A 94 -25.38 0.79 -31.50
C ALA A 94 -24.54 1.06 -30.25
N VAL A 95 -23.26 1.39 -30.39
CA VAL A 95 -22.36 1.63 -29.25
C VAL A 95 -22.27 3.14 -29.00
N VAL A 96 -22.66 3.57 -27.80
CA VAL A 96 -22.63 4.98 -27.42
C VAL A 96 -21.72 5.21 -26.21
N THR A 97 -20.99 6.32 -26.23
CA THR A 97 -20.27 6.81 -25.04
C THR A 97 -21.19 7.69 -24.23
N ILE A 98 -21.40 7.32 -22.97
CA ILE A 98 -22.20 8.07 -22.03
C ILE A 98 -21.26 8.80 -21.08
N ASN A 99 -21.38 10.13 -21.04
CA ASN A 99 -20.71 10.96 -20.05
C ASN A 99 -21.74 11.41 -19.02
N SER A 100 -21.43 11.21 -17.74
CA SER A 100 -22.29 11.54 -16.62
C SER A 100 -21.55 12.49 -15.69
N SER A 101 -22.23 13.55 -15.23
CA SER A 101 -21.69 14.46 -14.23
C SER A 101 -22.67 14.64 -13.08
N ARG A 102 -22.18 14.58 -11.83
CA ARG A 102 -22.98 14.82 -10.63
C ARG A 102 -22.27 15.81 -9.74
N THR A 103 -23.00 16.83 -9.29
CA THR A 103 -22.53 17.69 -8.21
C THR A 103 -22.81 17.00 -6.88
N VAL A 104 -21.76 16.67 -6.15
CA VAL A 104 -21.83 16.16 -4.78
C VAL A 104 -21.50 17.29 -3.80
N SER A 105 -22.27 17.37 -2.71
CA SER A 105 -21.88 18.19 -1.57
C SER A 105 -20.96 17.34 -0.72
N ASN A 106 -19.76 17.82 -0.43
CA ASN A 106 -18.83 17.10 0.43
C ASN A 106 -19.30 17.29 1.88
N PRO A 107 -19.74 16.23 2.59
CA PRO A 107 -20.25 16.32 3.95
C PRO A 107 -19.11 16.28 4.98
N MET A 108 -17.89 16.70 4.58
CA MET A 108 -16.83 16.94 5.55
C MET A 108 -17.26 18.19 6.32
N ASP A 109 -17.99 17.95 7.41
CA ASP A 109 -18.39 18.96 8.36
C ASP A 109 -17.12 19.50 9.05
N GLU A 110 -17.13 20.77 9.46
CA GLU A 110 -16.03 21.39 10.23
C GLU A 110 -15.59 20.51 11.41
N GLU A 111 -16.53 19.75 11.98
CA GLU A 111 -16.31 18.77 13.05
C GLU A 111 -15.21 17.72 12.74
N PHE A 112 -15.12 17.23 11.50
CA PHE A 112 -14.11 16.22 11.13
C PHE A 112 -12.74 16.84 10.85
N GLU A 113 -12.71 18.10 10.39
CA GLU A 113 -11.47 18.87 10.24
C GLU A 113 -10.92 19.34 11.60
N GLU A 114 -11.77 19.44 12.62
CA GLU A 114 -11.41 19.82 13.98
C GLU A 114 -10.96 18.63 14.86
N ASP A 115 -11.18 17.39 14.41
CA ASP A 115 -10.82 16.18 15.15
C ASP A 115 -9.28 16.08 15.39
N PRO A 116 -8.82 15.93 16.65
CA PRO A 116 -7.40 15.86 17.00
C PRO A 116 -6.64 14.68 16.39
N PHE A 117 -7.28 13.51 16.27
CA PHE A 117 -6.70 12.33 15.64
C PHE A 117 -6.56 12.58 14.15
N PHE A 118 -7.64 13.00 13.48
CA PHE A 118 -7.62 13.24 12.04
C PHE A 118 -6.58 14.29 11.63
N ARG A 119 -6.47 15.39 12.38
CA ARG A 119 -5.49 16.46 12.14
C ARG A 119 -4.04 16.00 12.30
N GLN A 120 -3.77 15.10 13.25
CA GLN A 120 -2.44 14.55 13.47
C GLN A 120 -1.95 13.70 12.28
N PHE A 121 -2.86 13.00 11.60
CA PHE A 121 -2.53 12.14 10.45
C PHE A 121 -2.66 12.86 9.09
N PHE A 122 -3.63 13.76 8.93
CA PHE A 122 -4.01 14.33 7.63
C PHE A 122 -4.07 15.87 7.60
N GLY A 123 -4.05 16.56 8.75
CA GLY A 123 -4.33 18.00 8.84
C GLY A 123 -3.20 18.92 8.39
N SER A 124 -1.94 18.48 8.39
CA SER A 124 -0.80 19.33 8.01
C SER A 124 -0.64 19.55 6.50
N GLN A 125 -1.34 18.77 5.68
CA GLN A 125 -1.16 18.73 4.22
C GLN A 125 -2.47 18.76 3.44
N MET A 126 -3.60 18.96 4.12
CA MET A 126 -4.90 18.93 3.47
C MET A 126 -5.13 20.20 2.63
N PRO A 127 -5.36 20.07 1.31
CA PRO A 127 -5.77 21.19 0.49
C PRO A 127 -7.19 21.61 0.88
N GLN A 128 -7.47 22.91 0.94
CA GLN A 128 -8.83 23.41 1.10
C GLN A 128 -9.71 22.89 -0.04
N ARG A 129 -10.61 21.96 0.28
CA ARG A 129 -11.52 21.38 -0.72
C ARG A 129 -12.81 22.20 -0.82
N PRO A 130 -13.35 22.40 -2.02
CA PRO A 130 -14.61 23.10 -2.19
C PRO A 130 -15.78 22.28 -1.62
N ARG A 131 -16.74 22.96 -0.98
CA ARG A 131 -17.94 22.34 -0.38
C ARG A 131 -18.82 21.59 -1.40
N ARG A 132 -18.75 21.98 -2.68
CA ARG A 132 -19.36 21.26 -3.80
C ARG A 132 -18.27 20.80 -4.76
N GLN A 133 -18.32 19.53 -5.13
CA GLN A 133 -17.42 18.92 -6.09
C GLN A 133 -18.24 18.36 -7.25
N VAL A 134 -17.77 18.55 -8.49
CA VAL A 134 -18.37 17.91 -9.67
C VAL A 134 -17.62 16.60 -9.90
N GLU A 135 -18.32 15.48 -9.74
CA GLU A 135 -17.84 14.16 -10.10
C GLU A 135 -18.25 13.85 -11.53
N SER A 136 -17.33 13.29 -12.32
CA SER A 136 -17.59 12.90 -13.70
C SER A 136 -17.28 11.42 -13.89
N GLY A 137 -18.11 10.72 -14.66
CA GLY A 137 -17.93 9.32 -15.02
C GLY A 137 -18.21 9.10 -16.51
N THR A 138 -17.52 8.14 -17.09
CA THR A 138 -17.67 7.75 -18.49
C THR A 138 -17.96 6.25 -18.56
N GLY A 139 -18.96 5.87 -19.37
CA GLY A 139 -19.34 4.48 -19.60
C GLY A 139 -19.72 4.23 -21.06
N SER A 140 -19.75 2.95 -21.45
CA SER A 140 -20.28 2.49 -22.73
C SER A 140 -21.59 1.75 -22.50
N GLY A 141 -22.64 2.14 -23.24
CA GLY A 141 -23.94 1.46 -23.26
C GLY A 141 -24.12 0.58 -24.48
#